data_AF-A0A0U2Q9H3-F1
#
_entry.id   AF-A0A0U2Q9H3-F1
#
_cell.length_a   1.000
_cell.length_b   1.000
_cell.length_c   1.000
_cell.angle_alpha   90.00
_cell.angle_beta   90.00
_cell.angle_gamma   90.00
#
_symmetry.space_group_name_H-M   'P 1'
#
loop_
_entity.id
_entity.type
_entity.pdbx_description
1 polymer ?
#
loop_
_entity_poly.entity_id
_entity_poly.type
_entity_poly.pdbx_seq_one_letter_code
_entity_poly.pdbx_strand_id
1 'polypeptide(L)'
;DTVTLSLFVVASLAALSLRWISLKRITFQGARAGLIFGALTAYQLLSLWQDRALAYHNVRALAGRWEGYGVAVPKILLRGQFLDFQRLPVLSVLVAVGLALAFRRKSGRAEKSVAFLFLSSLFFLSGRPLLPFVYDWFPLHKAIPLERFTGPAHLAAIWLGALGLVSLFTFSVDKKRWVILSVASCGAIYLVGERYHYVAQDAAAIQAQIEDNAYLPPDFLRDLEPDLGRGRFWTSSQGARVGDVALPWVVAFDGHSQVSLLEHSLSHASETVYLFSPKSPSHLRLLNVSPAITPAGSSLLPGAELRSENVGLAKSGIPGEGYFSVINIDRAFPVEGDEAYIDEAKLWLTGTGPESGCHSAPIPRKILARWPSAQPAPNGTS
;
A
#
# COMPACT_ATOMS: atom_id res chain seq x y z
N ASP A 1 29.78 13.23 4.40
CA ASP A 1 29.90 14.45 3.57
C ASP A 1 30.35 14.24 2.12
N THR A 2 30.89 13.07 1.74
CA THR A 2 31.20 12.72 0.34
C THR A 2 29.99 12.22 -0.47
N VAL A 3 28.97 11.70 0.21
CA VAL A 3 27.75 11.11 -0.40
C VAL A 3 26.72 12.18 -0.80
N THR A 4 26.59 13.24 0.00
CA THR A 4 25.79 14.43 -0.34
C THR A 4 26.36 15.13 -1.57
N LEU A 5 27.68 15.20 -1.68
CA LEU A 5 28.36 15.75 -2.85
C LEU A 5 28.14 14.91 -4.10
N SER A 6 28.07 13.58 -4.00
CA SER A 6 27.84 12.71 -5.17
C SER A 6 26.37 12.76 -5.65
N LEU A 7 25.40 12.88 -4.75
CA LEU A 7 23.98 13.11 -5.13
C LEU A 7 23.79 14.49 -5.78
N PHE A 8 24.44 15.53 -5.24
CA PHE A 8 24.41 16.86 -5.85
C PHE A 8 25.11 16.85 -7.21
N VAL A 9 26.22 16.14 -7.36
CA VAL A 9 26.93 16.00 -8.64
C VAL A 9 26.13 15.17 -9.64
N VAL A 10 25.44 14.10 -9.23
CA VAL A 10 24.58 13.31 -10.14
C VAL A 10 23.33 14.10 -10.56
N ALA A 11 22.70 14.83 -9.64
CA ALA A 11 21.58 15.73 -9.95
C ALA A 11 22.04 16.92 -10.82
N SER A 12 23.23 17.46 -10.55
CA SER A 12 23.83 18.56 -11.33
C SER A 12 24.30 18.10 -12.70
N LEU A 13 24.83 16.88 -12.85
CA LEU A 13 25.21 16.29 -14.14
C LEU A 13 23.98 15.88 -14.97
N ALA A 14 22.91 15.43 -14.32
CA ALA A 14 21.60 15.27 -14.96
C ALA A 14 21.06 16.62 -15.46
N ALA A 15 21.21 17.69 -14.68
CA ALA A 15 20.82 19.06 -15.07
C ALA A 15 21.75 19.70 -16.13
N LEU A 16 23.05 19.41 -16.11
CA LEU A 16 24.06 19.97 -17.02
C LEU A 16 24.06 19.30 -18.40
N SER A 17 23.64 18.03 -18.51
CA SER A 17 23.53 17.31 -19.79
C SER A 17 22.23 17.64 -20.56
N LEU A 18 21.22 18.18 -19.88
CA LEU A 18 20.04 18.80 -20.47
C LEU A 18 20.41 20.21 -20.93
N ARG A 19 20.78 20.36 -22.21
CA ARG A 19 20.95 21.69 -22.84
C ARG A 19 19.79 22.60 -22.41
N TRP A 20 20.14 23.73 -21.80
CA TRP A 20 19.26 24.73 -21.15
C TRP A 20 17.98 25.10 -21.92
N ILE A 21 18.00 25.00 -23.25
CA ILE A 21 16.86 25.29 -24.13
C ILE A 21 15.83 24.14 -24.14
N SER A 22 16.28 22.90 -23.98
CA SER A 22 15.40 21.71 -23.88
C SER A 22 14.84 21.52 -22.47
N LEU A 23 15.60 21.87 -21.43
CA LEU A 23 15.12 21.82 -20.05
C LEU A 23 13.96 22.81 -19.88
N LYS A 24 14.12 24.07 -20.32
CA LYS A 24 13.03 25.07 -20.28
C LYS A 24 11.77 24.60 -21.01
N ARG A 25 11.90 23.92 -22.15
CA ARG A 25 10.75 23.45 -22.93
C ARG A 25 10.08 22.24 -22.30
N ILE A 26 10.87 21.30 -21.76
CA ILE A 26 10.36 20.12 -21.05
C ILE A 26 9.75 20.53 -19.71
N THR A 27 10.39 21.42 -18.96
CA THR A 27 9.82 21.98 -17.73
C THR A 27 8.60 22.82 -18.03
N PHE A 28 8.57 23.59 -19.12
CA PHE A 28 7.38 24.35 -19.52
C PHE A 28 6.23 23.46 -20.01
N GLN A 29 6.51 22.43 -20.80
CA GLN A 29 5.50 21.45 -21.23
C GLN A 29 5.01 20.60 -20.06
N GLY A 30 5.92 20.17 -19.19
CA GLY A 30 5.61 19.47 -17.94
C GLY A 30 4.82 20.36 -16.97
N ALA A 31 5.16 21.64 -16.86
CA ALA A 31 4.42 22.61 -16.06
C ALA A 31 3.04 22.89 -16.66
N ARG A 32 2.91 22.99 -17.99
CA ARG A 32 1.61 23.11 -18.67
C ARG A 32 0.75 21.87 -18.47
N ALA A 33 1.31 20.68 -18.70
CA ALA A 33 0.60 19.42 -18.47
C ALA A 33 0.23 19.26 -16.99
N GLY A 34 1.14 19.61 -16.08
CA GLY A 34 0.92 19.62 -14.64
C GLY A 34 -0.13 20.64 -14.21
N LEU A 35 -0.19 21.82 -14.84
CA LEU A 35 -1.25 22.82 -14.60
C LEU A 35 -2.61 22.34 -15.12
N ILE A 36 -2.66 21.77 -16.32
CA ILE A 36 -3.90 21.22 -16.89
C ILE A 36 -4.38 20.06 -16.01
N PHE A 37 -3.51 19.10 -15.72
CA PHE A 37 -3.83 17.97 -14.87
C PHE A 37 -4.23 18.45 -13.47
N GLY A 38 -3.45 19.36 -12.88
CA GLY A 38 -3.74 19.97 -11.59
C GLY A 38 -5.07 20.69 -11.55
N ALA A 39 -5.46 21.39 -12.62
CA ALA A 39 -6.78 22.02 -12.76
C ALA A 39 -7.90 20.97 -12.89
N LEU A 40 -7.70 19.92 -13.69
CA LEU A 40 -8.65 18.82 -13.85
C LEU A 40 -8.84 18.02 -12.55
N THR A 41 -7.78 17.85 -11.76
CA THR A 41 -7.82 17.17 -10.46
C THR A 41 -8.00 18.13 -9.29
N ALA A 42 -8.18 19.44 -9.54
CA ALA A 42 -8.22 20.45 -8.49
C ALA A 42 -9.34 20.18 -7.50
N TYR A 43 -10.51 19.72 -7.97
CA TYR A 43 -11.63 19.39 -7.10
C TYR A 43 -11.32 18.21 -6.16
N GLN A 44 -10.61 17.18 -6.64
CA GLN A 44 -10.16 16.05 -5.82
C GLN A 44 -9.12 16.51 -4.80
N LEU A 45 -8.12 17.27 -5.25
CA LEU A 45 -7.07 17.81 -4.38
C LEU A 45 -7.63 18.77 -3.33
N LEU A 46 -8.66 19.55 -3.68
CA LEU A 46 -9.33 20.47 -2.78
C LEU A 46 -10.08 19.70 -1.68
N SER A 47 -10.84 18.66 -2.03
CA SER A 47 -11.49 17.80 -1.04
C SER A 47 -10.45 17.15 -0.11
N LEU A 48 -9.39 16.56 -0.67
CA LEU A 48 -8.30 15.99 0.13
C LEU A 48 -7.58 17.01 1.02
N TRP A 49 -7.44 18.25 0.56
CA TRP A 49 -6.85 19.33 1.37
C TRP A 49 -7.79 19.79 2.48
N GLN A 50 -9.10 19.85 2.22
CA GLN A 50 -10.12 20.19 3.21
C GLN A 50 -10.21 19.13 4.32
N ASP A 51 -10.09 17.86 3.94
CA ASP A 51 -10.24 16.69 4.81
C ASP A 51 -8.89 16.19 5.36
N ARG A 52 -7.78 16.89 5.10
CA ARG A 52 -6.43 16.49 5.52
C ARG A 52 -6.27 16.26 7.02
N ALA A 53 -7.11 16.89 7.84
CA ALA A 53 -7.11 16.72 9.29
C ALA A 53 -7.64 15.33 9.72
N LEU A 54 -8.51 14.72 8.91
CA LEU A 54 -9.06 13.37 9.12
C LEU A 54 -8.11 12.26 8.69
N ALA A 55 -7.13 12.60 7.86
CA ALA A 55 -6.14 11.65 7.38
C ALA A 55 -5.25 11.17 8.54
N TYR A 56 -5.20 9.86 8.69
CA TYR A 56 -4.39 9.20 9.70
C TYR A 56 -2.99 8.90 9.17
N HIS A 57 -1.96 9.19 9.96
CA HIS A 57 -0.61 8.75 9.70
C HIS A 57 -0.33 7.52 10.55
N ASN A 58 -0.11 6.37 9.92
CA ASN A 58 0.17 5.13 10.64
C ASN A 58 1.57 5.15 11.25
N VAL A 59 1.63 5.58 12.51
CA VAL A 59 2.84 5.69 13.33
C VAL A 59 3.52 4.33 13.55
N ARG A 60 2.75 3.23 13.47
CA ARG A 60 3.23 1.86 13.74
C ARG A 60 3.69 1.12 12.50
N ALA A 61 3.37 1.61 11.31
CA ALA A 61 3.84 1.02 10.07
C ALA A 61 5.35 1.27 9.90
N LEU A 62 6.00 0.39 9.12
CA LEU A 62 7.43 0.51 8.81
C LEU A 62 7.77 1.93 8.34
N ALA A 63 8.76 2.58 8.96
CA ALA A 63 9.13 3.96 8.64
C ALA A 63 9.40 4.13 7.12
N GLY A 64 10.05 3.15 6.47
CA GLY A 64 10.30 3.18 5.03
C GLY A 64 9.02 3.26 4.16
N ARG A 65 7.91 2.69 4.63
CA ARG A 65 6.62 2.71 3.93
C ARG A 65 6.03 4.12 3.86
N TRP A 66 6.10 4.85 4.97
CA TRP A 66 5.48 6.17 5.08
C TRP A 66 6.48 7.28 4.85
N GLU A 67 7.63 7.27 5.50
CA GLU A 67 8.65 8.32 5.45
C GLU A 67 9.59 8.21 4.24
N GLY A 68 9.64 7.03 3.61
CA GLY A 68 10.60 6.73 2.54
C GLY A 68 11.94 6.23 3.08
N TYR A 69 12.84 5.89 2.16
CA TYR A 69 14.05 5.13 2.50
C TYR A 69 15.30 6.01 2.69
N GLY A 70 15.19 7.33 2.53
CA GLY A 70 16.28 8.27 2.73
C GLY A 70 17.52 7.93 1.90
N VAL A 71 18.70 8.09 2.52
CA VAL A 71 20.00 7.78 1.92
C VAL A 71 20.21 6.28 1.64
N ALA A 72 19.27 5.42 2.03
CA ALA A 72 19.35 3.99 1.73
C ALA A 72 18.97 3.68 0.27
N VAL A 73 18.22 4.54 -0.44
CA VAL A 73 17.77 4.27 -1.82
C VAL A 73 18.91 3.85 -2.75
N PRO A 74 20.05 4.57 -2.84
CA PRO A 74 21.17 4.13 -3.67
C PRO A 74 21.73 2.76 -3.27
N LYS A 75 21.80 2.48 -1.96
CA LYS A 75 22.29 1.19 -1.44
C LYS A 75 21.34 0.04 -1.80
N ILE A 76 20.03 0.27 -1.72
CA ILE A 76 18.99 -0.70 -2.10
C ILE A 76 19.09 -1.01 -3.61
N LEU A 77 19.30 0.02 -4.43
CA LEU A 77 19.51 -0.15 -5.88
C LEU A 77 20.80 -0.93 -6.19
N LEU A 78 21.94 -0.53 -5.61
CA LEU A 78 23.24 -1.15 -5.88
C LEU A 78 23.31 -2.61 -5.42
N ARG A 79 22.58 -2.97 -4.36
CA ARG A 79 22.49 -4.35 -3.86
C ARG A 79 21.51 -5.22 -4.65
N GLY A 80 20.85 -4.69 -5.68
CA GLY A 80 19.80 -5.40 -6.39
C GLY A 80 18.58 -5.71 -5.52
N GLN A 81 18.42 -5.06 -4.37
CA GLN A 81 17.25 -5.28 -3.50
C GLN A 81 15.96 -4.75 -4.12
N PHE A 82 16.07 -3.72 -4.97
CA PHE A 82 14.92 -3.04 -5.56
C PHE A 82 14.36 -3.72 -6.81
N LEU A 83 15.25 -4.22 -7.68
CA LEU A 83 14.87 -4.79 -8.98
C LEU A 83 15.08 -6.29 -9.04
N ASP A 84 16.11 -6.79 -8.35
CA ASP A 84 16.52 -8.20 -8.41
C ASP A 84 16.19 -8.95 -7.11
N PHE A 85 15.51 -8.32 -6.14
CA PHE A 85 15.09 -8.93 -4.88
C PHE A 85 16.19 -9.75 -4.17
N GLN A 86 17.41 -9.18 -4.05
CA GLN A 86 18.62 -9.82 -3.47
C GLN A 86 19.24 -10.95 -4.31
N ARG A 87 18.86 -11.08 -5.58
CA ARG A 87 19.45 -12.03 -6.54
C ARG A 87 20.62 -11.41 -7.30
N LEU A 88 21.19 -12.17 -8.25
CA LEU A 88 22.17 -11.62 -9.20
C LEU A 88 21.59 -10.37 -9.88
N PRO A 89 22.30 -9.23 -9.89
CA PRO A 89 21.74 -7.91 -10.23
C PRO A 89 21.57 -7.70 -11.75
N VAL A 90 20.96 -8.65 -12.46
CA VAL A 90 20.83 -8.64 -13.92
C VAL A 90 19.93 -7.50 -14.37
N LEU A 91 18.75 -7.34 -13.76
CA LEU A 91 17.82 -6.27 -14.07
C LEU A 91 18.39 -4.92 -13.68
N SER A 92 19.05 -4.82 -12.52
CA SER A 92 19.72 -3.58 -12.11
C SER A 92 20.79 -3.15 -13.11
N VAL A 93 21.60 -4.08 -13.62
CA VAL A 93 22.61 -3.79 -14.65
C VAL A 93 21.96 -3.35 -15.96
N LEU A 94 20.93 -4.06 -16.44
CA LEU A 94 20.21 -3.68 -17.65
C LEU A 94 19.58 -2.29 -17.55
N VAL A 95 18.96 -1.98 -16.42
CA VAL A 95 18.38 -0.66 -16.13
C VAL A 95 19.46 0.41 -16.08
N ALA A 96 20.62 0.13 -15.47
CA ALA A 96 21.74 1.08 -15.45
C ALA A 96 22.27 1.39 -16.86
N VAL A 97 22.39 0.38 -17.72
CA VAL A 97 22.76 0.56 -19.14
C VAL A 97 21.69 1.38 -19.87
N GLY A 98 20.41 1.02 -19.72
CA GLY A 98 19.29 1.76 -20.30
C GLY A 98 19.25 3.22 -19.86
N LEU A 99 19.47 3.48 -18.57
CA LEU A 99 19.52 4.82 -18.01
C LEU A 99 20.68 5.63 -18.61
N ALA A 100 21.88 5.05 -18.70
CA ALA A 100 23.03 5.69 -19.34
C ALA A 100 22.75 6.04 -20.82
N LEU A 101 22.07 5.15 -21.54
CA LEU A 101 21.67 5.36 -22.93
C LEU A 101 20.61 6.45 -23.08
N ALA A 102 19.63 6.50 -22.18
CA ALA A 102 18.60 7.52 -22.16
C ALA A 102 19.19 8.94 -21.96
N PHE A 103 20.33 9.06 -21.27
CA PHE A 103 21.06 10.33 -21.13
C PHE A 103 22.00 10.68 -22.30
N ARG A 104 22.18 9.80 -23.28
CA ARG A 104 23.02 10.13 -24.44
C ARG A 104 22.42 11.27 -25.25
N ARG A 105 23.26 12.13 -25.81
CA ARG A 105 22.82 13.29 -26.59
C ARG A 105 21.86 12.95 -27.75
N LYS A 106 22.01 11.76 -28.35
CA LYS A 106 21.22 11.27 -29.47
C LYS A 106 19.91 10.56 -29.07
N SER A 107 19.64 10.35 -27.78
CA SER A 107 18.40 9.69 -27.36
C SER A 107 17.18 10.55 -27.66
N GLY A 108 16.08 9.88 -28.00
CA GLY A 108 14.79 10.52 -28.26
C GLY A 108 14.16 11.12 -27.01
N ARG A 109 12.98 11.71 -27.19
CA ARG A 109 12.22 12.29 -26.07
C ARG A 109 11.66 11.21 -25.15
N ALA A 110 11.21 10.09 -25.70
CA ALA A 110 10.59 9.00 -24.95
C ALA A 110 11.56 8.39 -23.93
N GLU A 111 12.79 8.10 -24.34
CA GLU A 111 13.82 7.52 -23.47
C GLU A 111 14.16 8.47 -22.32
N LYS A 112 14.26 9.77 -22.61
CA LYS A 112 14.48 10.80 -21.59
C LYS A 112 13.30 10.93 -20.63
N SER A 113 12.07 10.85 -21.12
CA SER A 113 10.87 10.85 -20.29
C SER A 113 10.82 9.64 -19.36
N VAL A 114 11.18 8.46 -19.84
CA VAL A 114 11.26 7.24 -19.02
C VAL A 114 12.36 7.37 -17.97
N ALA A 115 13.55 7.85 -18.33
CA ALA A 115 14.62 8.11 -17.37
C ALA A 115 14.21 9.13 -16.30
N PHE A 116 13.50 10.19 -16.71
CA PHE A 116 12.96 11.19 -15.79
C PHE A 116 11.91 10.58 -14.85
N LEU A 117 11.00 9.73 -15.35
CA LEU A 117 10.03 9.02 -14.52
C LEU A 117 10.74 8.12 -13.49
N PHE A 118 11.76 7.36 -13.91
CA PHE A 118 12.53 6.50 -13.02
C PHE A 118 13.22 7.31 -11.91
N LEU A 119 13.96 8.35 -12.29
CA LEU A 119 14.71 9.16 -11.33
C LEU A 119 13.80 9.99 -10.41
N SER A 120 12.72 10.56 -10.93
CA SER A 120 11.74 11.28 -10.10
C SER A 120 11.07 10.32 -9.11
N SER A 121 10.76 9.10 -9.52
CA SER A 121 10.19 8.09 -8.62
C SER A 121 11.18 7.70 -7.52
N LEU A 122 12.47 7.52 -7.83
CA LEU A 122 13.51 7.26 -6.82
C LEU A 122 13.74 8.46 -5.88
N PHE A 123 13.66 9.67 -6.44
CA PHE A 123 13.72 10.91 -5.68
C PHE A 123 12.57 10.97 -4.67
N PHE A 124 11.35 10.64 -5.09
CA PHE A 124 10.23 10.57 -4.16
C PHE A 124 10.36 9.39 -3.18
N LEU A 125 10.84 8.23 -3.61
CA LEU A 125 11.06 7.08 -2.73
C LEU A 125 12.11 7.34 -1.62
N SER A 126 13.04 8.27 -1.86
CA SER A 126 13.99 8.76 -0.85
C SER A 126 13.27 9.48 0.30
N GLY A 127 12.13 10.10 0.01
CA GLY A 127 11.17 10.55 1.00
C GLY A 127 11.59 11.69 1.91
N ARG A 128 10.84 11.83 3.02
CA ARG A 128 10.87 12.98 3.92
C ARG A 128 12.21 13.16 4.66
N PRO A 129 12.96 12.11 5.05
CA PRO A 129 14.26 12.28 5.70
C PRO A 129 15.28 13.07 4.87
N LEU A 130 15.19 13.03 3.54
CA LEU A 130 16.09 13.75 2.65
C LEU A 130 15.49 15.05 2.09
N LEU A 131 14.17 15.13 1.98
CA LEU A 131 13.48 16.17 1.22
C LEU A 131 12.24 16.72 1.95
N PRO A 132 12.33 17.08 3.25
CA PRO A 132 11.15 17.41 4.05
C PRO A 132 10.34 18.55 3.42
N PHE A 133 11.03 19.60 2.99
CA PHE A 133 10.42 20.77 2.36
C PHE A 133 9.60 20.44 1.10
N VAL A 134 10.05 19.49 0.26
CA VAL A 134 9.32 19.14 -0.97
C VAL A 134 7.95 18.55 -0.65
N TYR A 135 7.89 17.74 0.41
CA TYR A 135 6.67 17.08 0.82
C TYR A 135 5.70 18.04 1.49
N ASP A 136 6.18 18.99 2.29
CA ASP A 136 5.32 19.92 3.04
C ASP A 136 4.36 20.74 2.15
N TRP A 137 4.67 20.90 0.85
CA TRP A 137 3.80 21.55 -0.13
C TRP A 137 2.60 20.72 -0.59
N PHE A 138 2.63 19.39 -0.42
CA PHE A 138 1.53 18.53 -0.87
C PHE A 138 0.41 18.44 0.17
N PRO A 139 -0.88 18.49 -0.25
CA PRO A 139 -1.97 18.06 0.62
C PRO A 139 -1.74 16.60 1.01
N LEU A 140 -2.07 16.23 2.25
CA LEU A 140 -1.87 14.88 2.78
C LEU A 140 -0.40 14.42 2.81
N HIS A 141 0.57 15.33 2.78
CA HIS A 141 1.97 14.96 2.68
C HIS A 141 2.47 14.00 3.74
N LYS A 142 1.89 13.95 4.95
CA LYS A 142 2.22 12.95 5.99
C LYS A 142 1.43 11.64 5.84
N ALA A 143 0.26 11.70 5.21
CA ALA A 143 -0.67 10.58 5.07
C ALA A 143 -0.52 9.82 3.74
N ILE A 144 0.42 10.21 2.86
CA ILE A 144 0.75 9.47 1.65
C ILE A 144 1.86 8.45 1.95
N PRO A 145 1.62 7.14 1.77
CA PRO A 145 2.68 6.14 1.81
C PRO A 145 3.64 6.35 0.64
N LEU A 146 4.90 6.65 0.93
CA LEU A 146 5.92 6.92 -0.09
C LEU A 146 6.41 5.65 -0.79
N GLU A 147 6.12 4.46 -0.23
CA GLU A 147 6.31 3.19 -0.94
C GLU A 147 5.57 3.14 -2.29
N ARG A 148 4.50 3.92 -2.47
CA ARG A 148 3.71 3.95 -3.71
C ARG A 148 4.54 4.37 -4.93
N PHE A 149 5.63 5.11 -4.72
CA PHE A 149 6.57 5.47 -5.78
C PHE A 149 7.40 4.29 -6.30
N THR A 150 7.33 3.12 -5.64
CA THR A 150 7.89 1.86 -6.14
C THR A 150 7.25 1.44 -7.47
N GLY A 151 5.92 1.60 -7.60
CA GLY A 151 5.20 1.20 -8.82
C GLY A 151 5.67 1.94 -10.07
N PRO A 152 5.64 3.29 -10.10
CA PRO A 152 6.17 4.07 -11.21
C PRO A 152 7.66 3.82 -11.48
N ALA A 153 8.47 3.62 -10.43
CA ALA A 153 9.89 3.29 -10.58
C ALA A 153 10.08 1.93 -11.28
N HIS A 154 9.34 0.89 -10.88
CA HIS A 154 9.37 -0.42 -11.54
C HIS A 154 8.86 -0.35 -12.98
N LEU A 155 7.78 0.39 -13.23
CA LEU A 155 7.28 0.59 -14.59
C LEU A 155 8.35 1.22 -15.49
N ALA A 156 9.00 2.30 -15.04
CA ALA A 156 10.08 2.93 -15.79
C ALA A 156 11.32 2.02 -15.93
N ALA A 157 11.63 1.23 -14.90
CA ALA A 157 12.72 0.25 -14.92
C ALA A 157 12.52 -0.81 -16.01
N ILE A 158 11.29 -1.30 -16.23
CA ILE A 158 11.01 -2.27 -17.30
C ILE A 158 11.43 -1.70 -18.67
N TRP A 159 11.02 -0.47 -18.96
CA TRP A 159 11.37 0.21 -20.22
C TRP A 159 12.87 0.48 -20.36
N LEU A 160 13.54 0.93 -19.29
CA LEU A 160 14.99 1.14 -19.29
C LEU A 160 15.75 -0.19 -19.45
N GLY A 161 15.31 -1.25 -18.77
CA GLY A 161 15.88 -2.58 -18.89
C GLY A 161 15.79 -3.10 -20.32
N ALA A 162 14.64 -2.92 -20.98
CA ALA A 162 14.46 -3.26 -22.39
C ALA A 162 15.40 -2.46 -23.30
N LEU A 163 15.54 -1.15 -23.09
CA LEU A 163 16.49 -0.31 -23.84
C LEU A 163 17.95 -0.78 -23.67
N GLY A 164 18.33 -1.12 -22.44
CA GLY A 164 19.65 -1.67 -22.13
C GLY A 164 19.89 -3.00 -22.84
N LEU A 165 18.92 -3.91 -22.78
CA LEU A 165 18.99 -5.22 -23.42
C LEU A 165 19.13 -5.13 -24.94
N VAL A 166 18.26 -4.35 -25.60
CA VAL A 166 18.31 -4.14 -27.06
C VAL A 166 19.66 -3.57 -27.49
N SER A 167 20.20 -2.64 -26.71
CA SER A 167 21.48 -2.00 -27.04
C SER A 167 22.67 -2.94 -26.86
N LEU A 168 22.67 -3.78 -25.82
CA LEU A 168 23.69 -4.81 -25.65
C LEU A 168 23.60 -5.86 -26.77
N PHE A 169 22.39 -6.27 -27.13
CA PHE A 169 22.16 -7.24 -28.21
C PHE A 169 22.67 -6.72 -29.55
N THR A 170 22.19 -5.54 -29.98
CA THR A 170 22.61 -4.89 -31.24
C THR A 170 24.11 -4.65 -31.29
N PHE A 171 24.70 -4.12 -30.21
CA PHE A 171 26.15 -3.92 -30.12
C PHE A 171 26.93 -5.24 -30.27
N SER A 172 26.43 -6.33 -29.69
CA SER A 172 27.07 -7.64 -29.76
C SER A 172 27.05 -8.20 -31.18
N VAL A 173 25.92 -8.08 -31.88
CA VAL A 173 25.75 -8.53 -33.26
C VAL A 173 26.60 -7.67 -34.20
N ASP A 174 26.45 -6.34 -34.14
CA ASP A 174 27.10 -5.40 -35.07
C ASP A 174 28.62 -5.43 -34.97
N LYS A 175 29.16 -5.60 -33.76
CA LYS A 175 30.61 -5.66 -33.51
C LYS A 175 31.17 -7.06 -33.51
N LYS A 176 30.36 -8.08 -33.86
CA LYS A 176 30.72 -9.51 -33.79
C LYS A 176 31.33 -9.88 -32.43
N ARG A 177 30.87 -9.22 -31.35
CA ARG A 177 31.30 -9.46 -29.98
C ARG A 177 30.47 -10.59 -29.38
N TRP A 178 30.62 -11.77 -29.97
CA TRP A 178 29.87 -12.97 -29.59
C TRP A 178 29.99 -13.31 -28.11
N VAL A 179 31.09 -12.96 -27.46
CA VAL A 179 31.28 -13.11 -26.00
C VAL A 179 30.19 -12.39 -25.20
N ILE A 180 29.81 -11.16 -25.58
CA ILE A 180 28.76 -10.40 -24.88
C ILE A 180 27.40 -11.06 -25.10
N LEU A 181 27.14 -11.55 -26.33
CA LEU A 181 25.92 -12.29 -26.64
C LEU A 181 25.85 -13.61 -25.86
N SER A 182 26.96 -14.33 -25.74
CA SER A 182 27.05 -15.57 -24.97
C SER A 182 26.80 -15.31 -23.48
N VAL A 183 27.39 -14.27 -22.90
CA VAL A 183 27.15 -13.90 -21.49
C VAL A 183 25.70 -13.48 -21.26
N ALA A 184 25.11 -12.68 -22.16
CA ALA A 184 23.70 -12.30 -22.08
C ALA A 184 22.77 -13.50 -22.22
N SER A 185 23.09 -14.43 -23.11
CA SER A 185 22.33 -15.67 -23.31
C SER A 185 22.43 -16.60 -22.11
N CYS A 186 23.63 -16.78 -21.53
CA CYS A 186 23.81 -17.51 -20.29
C CYS A 186 23.04 -16.87 -19.13
N GLY A 187 23.04 -15.54 -19.03
CA GLY A 187 22.23 -14.81 -18.05
C GLY A 187 20.73 -15.02 -18.24
N ALA A 188 20.24 -14.99 -19.49
CA ALA A 188 18.84 -15.28 -19.80
C ALA A 188 18.47 -16.74 -19.48
N ILE A 189 19.32 -17.70 -19.82
CA ILE A 189 19.14 -19.12 -19.48
C ILE A 189 19.12 -19.31 -17.96
N TYR A 190 20.02 -18.66 -17.23
CA TYR A 190 20.01 -18.67 -15.77
C TYR A 190 18.69 -18.12 -15.21
N LEU A 191 18.22 -16.97 -15.70
CA LEU A 191 16.94 -16.39 -15.28
C LEU A 191 15.74 -17.30 -15.59
N VAL A 192 15.75 -17.95 -16.75
CA VAL A 192 14.70 -18.92 -17.14
C VAL A 192 14.76 -20.17 -16.27
N GLY A 193 15.95 -20.70 -16.00
CA GLY A 193 16.15 -21.87 -15.13
C GLY A 193 15.75 -21.57 -13.68
N GLU A 194 16.14 -20.40 -13.16
CA GLU A 194 15.70 -19.92 -11.85
C GLU A 194 14.17 -19.80 -11.82
N ARG A 195 13.57 -19.16 -12.84
CA ARG A 195 12.12 -18.99 -12.91
C ARG A 195 11.39 -20.32 -13.04
N TYR A 196 11.95 -21.29 -13.76
CA TYR A 196 11.41 -22.65 -13.83
C TYR A 196 11.40 -23.31 -12.46
N HIS A 197 12.47 -23.20 -11.67
CA HIS A 197 12.49 -23.74 -10.31
C HIS A 197 11.46 -23.08 -9.39
N TYR A 198 11.32 -21.76 -9.46
CA TYR A 198 10.28 -21.05 -8.69
C TYR A 198 8.87 -21.46 -9.12
N VAL A 199 8.61 -21.47 -10.43
CA VAL A 199 7.29 -21.88 -10.94
C VAL A 199 7.02 -23.36 -10.66
N ALA A 200 8.03 -24.23 -10.65
CA ALA A 200 7.86 -25.64 -10.29
C ALA A 200 7.55 -25.82 -8.80
N GLN A 201 8.17 -25.01 -7.93
CA GLN A 201 7.84 -24.97 -6.50
C GLN A 201 6.41 -24.48 -6.27
N ASP A 202 6.02 -23.39 -6.95
CA ASP A 202 4.66 -22.85 -6.87
C ASP A 202 3.64 -23.79 -7.54
N ALA A 203 4.00 -24.48 -8.63
CA ALA A 203 3.12 -25.39 -9.34
C ALA A 203 2.73 -26.61 -8.51
N ALA A 204 3.64 -27.12 -7.66
CA ALA A 204 3.31 -28.19 -6.73
C ALA A 204 2.29 -27.71 -5.67
N ALA A 205 2.42 -26.47 -5.19
CA ALA A 205 1.44 -25.86 -4.27
C ALA A 205 0.09 -25.60 -4.94
N ILE A 206 0.10 -25.05 -6.17
CA ILE A 206 -1.10 -24.82 -6.98
C ILE A 206 -1.79 -26.15 -7.31
N GLN A 207 -1.05 -27.18 -7.69
CA GLN A 207 -1.61 -28.48 -8.03
C GLN A 207 -2.22 -29.16 -6.79
N ALA A 208 -1.55 -29.08 -5.63
CA ALA A 208 -2.14 -29.52 -4.36
C ALA A 208 -3.43 -28.76 -4.04
N GLN A 209 -3.49 -27.45 -4.32
CA GLN A 209 -4.69 -26.63 -4.15
C GLN A 209 -5.83 -27.02 -5.10
N ILE A 210 -5.51 -27.40 -6.34
CA ILE A 210 -6.48 -27.91 -7.33
C ILE A 210 -7.02 -29.27 -6.89
N GLU A 211 -6.14 -30.18 -6.48
CA GLU A 211 -6.48 -31.54 -6.05
C GLU A 211 -7.27 -31.57 -4.73
N ASP A 212 -6.98 -30.64 -3.81
CA ASP A 212 -7.74 -30.46 -2.56
C ASP A 212 -9.13 -29.83 -2.77
N ASN A 213 -9.57 -29.58 -4.01
CA ASN A 213 -10.86 -28.96 -4.34
C ASN A 213 -11.11 -27.65 -3.55
N ALA A 214 -10.06 -26.88 -3.27
CA ALA A 214 -10.15 -25.56 -2.66
C ALA A 214 -10.57 -24.52 -3.71
N TYR A 215 -11.63 -24.81 -4.46
CA TYR A 215 -12.33 -23.83 -5.27
C TYR A 215 -13.58 -23.41 -4.51
N LEU A 216 -13.68 -22.12 -4.25
CA LEU A 216 -14.92 -21.56 -3.75
C LEU A 216 -15.97 -21.70 -4.86
N PRO A 217 -17.10 -22.38 -4.59
CA PRO A 217 -18.19 -22.39 -5.56
C PRO A 217 -18.64 -20.94 -5.83
N PRO A 218 -19.14 -20.61 -7.02
CA PRO A 218 -19.65 -19.27 -7.32
C PRO A 218 -20.68 -18.78 -6.29
N ASP A 219 -21.49 -19.70 -5.76
CA ASP A 219 -22.51 -19.45 -4.75
C ASP A 219 -21.98 -19.61 -3.30
N PHE A 220 -20.65 -19.53 -3.08
CA PHE A 220 -20.05 -19.81 -1.77
C PHE A 220 -20.64 -18.98 -0.64
N LEU A 221 -20.96 -17.72 -0.90
CA LEU A 221 -21.53 -16.80 0.09
C LEU A 221 -23.06 -16.86 0.21
N ARG A 222 -23.73 -17.69 -0.61
CA ARG A 222 -25.19 -17.76 -0.68
C ARG A 222 -25.86 -18.07 0.65
N ASP A 223 -25.27 -18.98 1.43
CA ASP A 223 -25.78 -19.33 2.77
C ASP A 223 -25.73 -18.16 3.77
N LEU A 224 -24.89 -17.16 3.49
CA LEU A 224 -24.71 -15.96 4.31
C LEU A 224 -25.49 -14.76 3.76
N GLU A 225 -26.18 -14.85 2.62
CA GLU A 225 -27.02 -13.77 2.06
C GLU A 225 -27.95 -13.12 3.10
N PRO A 226 -28.64 -13.87 3.99
CA PRO A 226 -29.51 -13.28 5.01
C PRO A 226 -28.76 -12.38 6.01
N ASP A 227 -27.47 -12.65 6.24
CA ASP A 227 -26.64 -11.97 7.22
C ASP A 227 -25.74 -10.88 6.57
N LEU A 228 -25.37 -11.04 5.30
CA LEU A 228 -24.58 -10.07 4.51
C LEU A 228 -25.23 -8.68 4.42
N GLY A 229 -26.56 -8.60 4.41
CA GLY A 229 -27.29 -7.34 4.42
C GLY A 229 -27.40 -6.66 5.79
N ARG A 230 -27.06 -7.36 6.88
CA ARG A 230 -27.28 -6.89 8.26
C ARG A 230 -26.06 -6.21 8.87
N GLY A 231 -24.87 -6.51 8.38
CA GLY A 231 -23.64 -6.00 8.97
C GLY A 231 -22.39 -6.25 8.14
N ARG A 232 -21.24 -6.01 8.76
CA ARG A 232 -19.93 -6.25 8.16
C ARG A 232 -19.53 -7.70 8.32
N PHE A 233 -18.86 -8.20 7.30
CA PHE A 233 -18.31 -9.53 7.26
C PHE A 233 -17.03 -9.63 8.09
N TRP A 234 -16.87 -10.71 8.83
CA TRP A 234 -15.60 -11.02 9.49
C TRP A 234 -15.06 -12.39 9.06
N THR A 235 -13.75 -12.49 8.98
CA THR A 235 -13.07 -13.76 8.71
C THR A 235 -11.76 -13.80 9.47
N SER A 236 -11.39 -14.98 9.96
CA SER A 236 -10.09 -15.16 10.59
C SER A 236 -8.98 -14.92 9.56
N SER A 237 -8.15 -13.90 9.76
CA SER A 237 -7.06 -13.55 8.83
C SER A 237 -5.96 -14.61 8.75
N GLN A 238 -5.86 -15.49 9.74
CA GLN A 238 -4.83 -16.53 9.85
C GLN A 238 -5.31 -17.94 9.51
N GLY A 239 -6.63 -18.22 9.56
CA GLY A 239 -7.14 -19.59 9.43
C GLY A 239 -8.13 -19.80 8.28
N ALA A 240 -8.87 -18.76 7.89
CA ALA A 240 -9.90 -18.87 6.87
C ALA A 240 -9.29 -18.55 5.50
N ARG A 241 -8.69 -19.58 4.90
CA ARG A 241 -8.09 -19.54 3.57
C ARG A 241 -8.69 -20.68 2.75
N VAL A 242 -8.71 -20.49 1.45
CA VAL A 242 -9.10 -21.52 0.49
C VAL A 242 -7.95 -21.68 -0.47
N GLY A 243 -7.17 -22.73 -0.24
CA GLY A 243 -5.80 -22.83 -0.74
C GLY A 243 -4.96 -21.65 -0.27
N ASP A 244 -4.24 -21.01 -1.19
CA ASP A 244 -3.40 -19.84 -0.87
C ASP A 244 -4.16 -18.51 -0.76
N VAL A 245 -5.42 -18.47 -1.18
CA VAL A 245 -6.23 -17.24 -1.17
C VAL A 245 -6.82 -17.03 0.21
N ALA A 246 -6.45 -15.93 0.86
CA ALA A 246 -7.09 -15.54 2.12
C ALA A 246 -8.51 -15.03 1.84
N LEU A 247 -9.50 -15.53 2.58
CA LEU A 247 -10.92 -15.17 2.40
C LEU A 247 -11.25 -13.67 2.47
N PRO A 248 -10.54 -12.81 3.25
CA PRO A 248 -10.77 -11.37 3.19
C PRO A 248 -10.72 -10.78 1.78
N TRP A 249 -9.86 -11.33 0.90
CA TRP A 249 -9.74 -10.87 -0.49
C TRP A 249 -10.94 -11.26 -1.32
N VAL A 250 -11.44 -12.49 -1.17
CA VAL A 250 -12.61 -12.98 -1.90
C VAL A 250 -13.82 -12.11 -1.61
N VAL A 251 -14.06 -11.83 -0.34
CA VAL A 251 -15.18 -11.01 0.14
C VAL A 251 -15.04 -9.56 -0.34
N ALA A 252 -13.82 -9.03 -0.36
CA ALA A 252 -13.56 -7.69 -0.91
C ALA A 252 -13.87 -7.60 -2.41
N PHE A 253 -13.50 -8.62 -3.18
CA PHE A 253 -13.77 -8.67 -4.62
C PHE A 253 -15.26 -8.77 -4.93
N ASP A 254 -16.03 -9.44 -4.07
CA ASP A 254 -17.48 -9.53 -4.18
C ASP A 254 -18.22 -8.26 -3.69
N GLY A 255 -17.47 -7.27 -3.21
CA GLY A 255 -18.00 -5.94 -2.86
C GLY A 255 -18.63 -5.85 -1.46
N HIS A 256 -18.45 -6.85 -0.61
CA HIS A 256 -18.99 -6.84 0.74
C HIS A 256 -18.11 -6.07 1.73
N SER A 257 -18.74 -5.28 2.60
CA SER A 257 -18.05 -4.58 3.69
C SER A 257 -17.54 -5.58 4.72
N GLN A 258 -16.32 -5.39 5.21
CA GLN A 258 -15.67 -6.34 6.12
C GLN A 258 -14.93 -5.65 7.26
N VAL A 259 -14.81 -6.35 8.38
CA VAL A 259 -13.90 -6.04 9.47
C VAL A 259 -12.65 -6.89 9.26
N SER A 260 -11.67 -6.34 8.56
CA SER A 260 -10.42 -7.06 8.30
C SER A 260 -9.25 -6.10 8.10
N LEU A 261 -8.03 -6.66 8.10
CA LEU A 261 -6.80 -5.89 7.83
C LEU A 261 -6.71 -5.36 6.39
N LEU A 262 -7.68 -5.69 5.52
CA LEU A 262 -7.81 -5.11 4.19
C LEU A 262 -8.59 -3.79 4.19
N GLU A 263 -9.28 -3.46 5.29
CA GLU A 263 -9.96 -2.18 5.43
C GLU A 263 -8.93 -1.05 5.34
N HIS A 264 -9.21 -0.06 4.49
CA HIS A 264 -8.26 1.01 4.19
C HIS A 264 -8.01 1.85 5.45
N SER A 265 -6.82 1.72 6.02
CA SER A 265 -6.39 2.40 7.25
C SER A 265 -5.98 3.86 6.98
N LEU A 266 -6.90 4.68 6.48
CA LEU A 266 -6.66 6.09 6.14
C LEU A 266 -7.33 7.08 7.10
N SER A 267 -8.18 6.58 8.00
CA SER A 267 -8.83 7.36 9.06
C SER A 267 -8.52 6.81 10.45
N HIS A 268 -8.64 7.66 11.46
CA HIS A 268 -8.50 7.29 12.87
C HIS A 268 -9.39 6.12 13.29
N ALA A 269 -10.63 6.05 12.79
CA ALA A 269 -11.56 4.97 13.08
C ALA A 269 -11.18 3.66 12.37
N SER A 270 -10.73 3.73 11.12
CA SER A 270 -10.28 2.53 10.39
C SER A 270 -8.99 1.94 10.96
N GLU A 271 -8.12 2.76 11.55
CA GLU A 271 -6.89 2.26 12.16
C GLU A 271 -7.18 1.44 13.42
N THR A 272 -8.26 1.68 14.18
CA THR A 272 -8.53 0.90 15.39
C THR A 272 -8.97 -0.53 15.10
N VAL A 273 -9.28 -0.87 13.84
CA VAL A 273 -9.72 -2.22 13.43
C VAL A 273 -8.68 -3.30 13.72
N TYR A 274 -7.37 -3.00 13.75
CA TYR A 274 -6.37 -4.02 14.13
C TYR A 274 -6.47 -4.44 15.61
N LEU A 275 -7.12 -3.64 16.46
CA LEU A 275 -7.38 -3.94 17.87
C LEU A 275 -8.64 -4.80 18.08
N PHE A 276 -9.35 -5.11 17.00
CA PHE A 276 -10.55 -5.93 17.06
C PHE A 276 -10.25 -7.32 17.61
N SER A 277 -11.11 -7.80 18.53
CA SER A 277 -11.06 -9.15 19.09
C SER A 277 -12.35 -9.88 18.74
N PRO A 278 -12.31 -10.94 17.91
CA PRO A 278 -13.51 -11.70 17.54
C PRO A 278 -14.13 -12.47 18.72
N LYS A 279 -13.38 -12.65 19.81
CA LYS A 279 -13.88 -13.31 21.03
C LYS A 279 -14.69 -12.38 21.93
N SER A 280 -14.70 -11.07 21.65
CA SER A 280 -15.41 -10.08 22.45
C SER A 280 -16.78 -9.79 21.85
N PRO A 281 -17.90 -10.13 22.52
CA PRO A 281 -19.25 -9.82 22.04
C PRO A 281 -19.46 -8.32 21.80
N SER A 282 -18.87 -7.47 22.65
CA SER A 282 -18.97 -6.02 22.53
C SER A 282 -18.26 -5.50 21.28
N HIS A 283 -17.18 -6.12 20.83
CA HIS A 283 -16.49 -5.74 19.60
C HIS A 283 -17.28 -6.18 18.36
N LEU A 284 -17.88 -7.37 18.40
CA LEU A 284 -18.75 -7.86 17.33
C LEU A 284 -19.94 -6.91 17.13
N ARG A 285 -20.57 -6.48 18.22
CA ARG A 285 -21.62 -5.47 18.21
C ARG A 285 -21.12 -4.11 17.72
N LEU A 286 -20.03 -3.60 18.30
CA LEU A 286 -19.45 -2.29 17.97
C LEU A 286 -19.16 -2.15 16.48
N LEU A 287 -18.61 -3.20 15.87
CA LEU A 287 -18.29 -3.17 14.45
C LEU A 287 -19.41 -3.73 13.57
N ASN A 288 -20.58 -4.00 14.15
CA ASN A 288 -21.75 -4.57 13.49
C ASN A 288 -21.38 -5.80 12.66
N VAL A 289 -20.61 -6.73 13.24
CA VAL A 289 -20.26 -8.00 12.59
C VAL A 289 -21.51 -8.88 12.54
N SER A 290 -21.89 -9.33 11.35
CA SER A 290 -23.03 -10.23 11.18
C SER A 290 -22.63 -11.56 10.54
N PRO A 291 -22.14 -11.63 9.29
CA PRO A 291 -21.60 -12.87 8.77
C PRO A 291 -20.16 -13.09 9.22
N ALA A 292 -19.83 -14.32 9.59
CA ALA A 292 -18.50 -14.73 9.99
C ALA A 292 -18.10 -16.07 9.36
N ILE A 293 -16.86 -16.14 8.85
CA ILE A 293 -16.26 -17.40 8.38
C ILE A 293 -15.02 -17.76 9.20
N THR A 294 -15.00 -18.98 9.71
CA THR A 294 -13.89 -19.57 10.48
C THR A 294 -13.50 -20.93 9.93
N PRO A 295 -12.32 -21.47 10.28
CA PRO A 295 -11.98 -22.86 9.99
C PRO A 295 -13.03 -23.82 10.58
N ALA A 296 -13.35 -24.89 9.86
CA ALA A 296 -14.19 -25.98 10.35
C ALA A 296 -13.63 -26.53 11.68
N GLY A 297 -14.53 -26.91 12.59
CA GLY A 297 -14.17 -27.40 13.93
C GLY A 297 -13.64 -26.35 14.91
N SER A 298 -13.48 -25.08 14.50
CA SER A 298 -13.18 -23.98 15.44
C SER A 298 -14.42 -23.63 16.28
N SER A 299 -14.19 -23.12 17.49
CA SER A 299 -15.30 -22.58 18.30
C SER A 299 -15.98 -21.42 17.57
N LEU A 300 -17.30 -21.48 17.47
CA LEU A 300 -18.11 -20.39 16.93
C LEU A 300 -17.89 -19.10 17.72
N LEU A 301 -18.05 -17.97 17.05
CA LEU A 301 -17.99 -16.66 17.70
C LEU A 301 -19.14 -16.52 18.71
N PRO A 302 -18.98 -15.68 19.75
CA PRO A 302 -20.06 -15.42 20.69
C PRO A 302 -21.35 -14.98 20.00
N GLY A 303 -22.45 -15.69 20.29
CA GLY A 303 -23.77 -15.43 19.70
C GLY A 303 -23.93 -15.84 18.24
N ALA A 304 -22.93 -16.50 17.64
CA ALA A 304 -23.01 -16.96 16.26
C ALA A 304 -23.80 -18.26 16.12
N GLU A 305 -24.62 -18.35 15.10
CA GLU A 305 -25.34 -19.54 14.67
C GLU A 305 -24.69 -20.10 13.41
N LEU A 306 -24.39 -21.39 13.40
CA LEU A 306 -23.86 -22.06 12.21
C LEU A 306 -24.93 -22.06 11.10
N ARG A 307 -24.55 -21.57 9.91
CA ARG A 307 -25.39 -21.61 8.70
C ARG A 307 -25.05 -22.82 7.85
N SER A 308 -23.76 -23.02 7.61
CA SER A 308 -23.25 -24.15 6.85
C SER A 308 -21.78 -24.40 7.16
N GLU A 309 -21.32 -25.61 6.85
CA GLU A 309 -19.91 -25.98 6.94
C GLU A 309 -19.53 -26.72 5.66
N ASN A 310 -18.59 -26.17 4.89
CA ASN A 310 -18.14 -26.76 3.63
C ASN A 310 -16.72 -26.30 3.30
N VAL A 311 -15.97 -27.14 2.58
CA VAL A 311 -14.58 -26.84 2.16
C VAL A 311 -13.67 -26.51 3.37
N GLY A 312 -13.87 -27.20 4.49
CA GLY A 312 -13.09 -26.97 5.71
C GLY A 312 -13.34 -25.61 6.38
N LEU A 313 -14.46 -24.95 6.05
CA LEU A 313 -14.85 -23.65 6.60
C LEU A 313 -16.26 -23.70 7.19
N ALA A 314 -16.40 -23.14 8.38
CA ALA A 314 -17.68 -22.91 9.04
C ALA A 314 -18.17 -21.48 8.72
N LYS A 315 -19.36 -21.38 8.15
CA LYS A 315 -20.06 -20.13 7.90
C LYS A 315 -21.11 -19.93 8.97
N SER A 316 -21.09 -18.78 9.61
CA SER A 316 -21.97 -18.47 10.73
C SER A 316 -22.58 -17.08 10.58
N GLY A 317 -23.82 -16.96 11.06
CA GLY A 317 -24.55 -15.71 11.16
C GLY A 317 -24.62 -15.27 12.62
N ILE A 318 -24.33 -14.00 12.87
CA ILE A 318 -24.47 -13.35 14.16
C ILE A 318 -25.68 -12.43 14.04
N PRO A 319 -26.64 -12.47 14.99
CA PRO A 319 -27.77 -11.56 15.03
C PRO A 319 -27.24 -10.15 15.24
N GLY A 320 -26.98 -9.44 14.13
CA GLY A 320 -26.43 -8.10 14.15
C GLY A 320 -27.40 -7.15 14.85
N GLU A 321 -26.88 -6.30 15.71
CA GLU A 321 -27.67 -5.27 16.40
C GLU A 321 -27.79 -3.97 15.58
N GLY A 322 -27.15 -3.92 14.40
CA GLY A 322 -27.07 -2.74 13.53
C GLY A 322 -26.00 -1.75 13.98
N TYR A 323 -25.65 -0.80 13.10
CA TYR A 323 -24.60 0.21 13.34
C TYR A 323 -24.92 1.20 14.48
N PHE A 324 -26.16 1.18 14.99
CA PHE A 324 -26.68 2.17 15.94
C PHE A 324 -26.95 1.59 17.32
N SER A 325 -26.28 0.51 17.73
CA SER A 325 -26.22 0.18 19.16
C SER A 325 -25.59 1.38 19.87
N VAL A 326 -26.41 2.21 20.50
CA VAL A 326 -26.05 3.57 20.90
C VAL A 326 -24.90 3.49 21.89
N ILE A 327 -23.75 4.01 21.47
CA ILE A 327 -22.62 4.22 22.36
C ILE A 327 -22.80 5.61 22.95
N ASN A 328 -22.99 5.67 24.26
CA ASN A 328 -23.00 6.94 24.97
C ASN A 328 -21.57 7.52 24.94
N ILE A 329 -21.44 8.79 24.55
CA ILE A 329 -20.15 9.49 24.66
C ILE A 329 -20.11 10.08 26.07
N ASP A 330 -19.43 9.39 26.98
CA ASP A 330 -19.30 9.79 28.38
C ASP A 330 -18.38 11.02 28.55
N ARG A 331 -17.37 11.11 27.70
CA ARG A 331 -16.39 12.17 27.70
C ARG A 331 -15.81 12.36 26.31
N ALA A 332 -15.70 13.60 25.85
CA ALA A 332 -14.87 13.92 24.70
C ALA A 332 -13.74 14.86 25.12
N PHE A 333 -12.53 14.66 24.60
CA PHE A 333 -11.37 15.47 25.00
C PHE A 333 -10.31 15.55 23.89
N PRO A 334 -9.54 16.66 23.84
CA PRO A 334 -8.48 16.81 22.86
C PRO A 334 -7.27 15.91 23.16
N VAL A 335 -6.68 15.30 22.13
CA VAL A 335 -5.41 14.55 22.22
C VAL A 335 -4.34 15.12 21.28
N GLU A 336 -3.08 14.98 21.69
CA GLU A 336 -1.92 15.46 20.93
C GLU A 336 -1.37 14.38 20.01
N GLY A 337 -1.71 14.50 18.72
CA GLY A 337 -1.18 13.62 17.68
C GLY A 337 -1.91 12.28 17.50
N ASP A 338 -1.45 11.52 16.51
CA ASP A 338 -2.06 10.27 16.07
C ASP A 338 -1.72 9.08 16.99
N GLU A 339 -0.59 9.15 17.70
CA GLU A 339 -0.15 8.13 18.66
C GLU A 339 -1.02 8.16 19.93
N ALA A 340 -1.20 9.33 20.54
CA ALA A 340 -2.05 9.52 21.70
C ALA A 340 -3.51 9.10 21.43
N TYR A 341 -4.03 9.39 20.23
CA TYR A 341 -5.36 8.90 19.83
C TYR A 341 -5.44 7.36 19.86
N ILE A 342 -4.45 6.67 19.29
CA ILE A 342 -4.47 5.20 19.24
C ILE A 342 -4.29 4.59 20.63
N ASP A 343 -3.50 5.20 21.49
CA ASP A 343 -3.31 4.70 22.84
C ASP A 343 -4.60 4.81 23.66
N GLU A 344 -5.30 5.94 23.56
CA GLU A 344 -6.63 6.11 24.17
C GLU A 344 -7.67 5.14 23.56
N ALA A 345 -7.71 5.01 22.24
CA ALA A 345 -8.60 4.06 21.58
C ALA A 345 -8.32 2.61 21.98
N LYS A 346 -7.04 2.26 22.20
CA LYS A 346 -6.62 0.94 22.69
C LYS A 346 -7.04 0.72 24.14
N LEU A 347 -6.81 1.69 25.01
CA LEU A 347 -7.26 1.66 26.41
C LEU A 347 -8.76 1.43 26.49
N TRP A 348 -9.52 2.15 25.67
CA TRP A 348 -10.96 1.97 25.59
C TRP A 348 -11.36 0.59 25.05
N LEU A 349 -10.90 0.21 23.85
CA LEU A 349 -11.26 -1.06 23.19
C LEU A 349 -10.87 -2.29 24.01
N THR A 350 -9.75 -2.26 24.72
CA THR A 350 -9.29 -3.42 25.51
C THR A 350 -9.79 -3.41 26.96
N GLY A 351 -10.44 -2.32 27.39
CA GLY A 351 -11.03 -2.17 28.71
C GLY A 351 -12.51 -2.55 28.75
N THR A 352 -13.23 -2.00 29.73
CA THR A 352 -14.66 -2.27 29.97
C THR A 352 -15.61 -1.35 29.18
N GLY A 353 -15.08 -0.34 28.48
CA GLY A 353 -15.87 0.66 27.77
C GLY A 353 -16.82 0.10 26.69
N PRO A 354 -16.35 -0.79 25.79
CA PRO A 354 -17.22 -1.41 24.80
C PRO A 354 -18.38 -2.21 25.40
N GLU A 355 -18.17 -2.83 26.57
CA GLU A 355 -19.20 -3.59 27.28
C GLU A 355 -20.24 -2.69 27.93
N SER A 356 -19.79 -1.61 28.58
CA SER A 356 -20.67 -0.62 29.22
C SER A 356 -21.42 0.27 28.22
N GLY A 357 -21.07 0.20 26.93
CA GLY A 357 -21.67 1.05 25.89
C GLY A 357 -21.27 2.52 26.03
N CYS A 358 -20.21 2.82 26.78
CA CYS A 358 -19.69 4.17 26.95
C CYS A 358 -18.38 4.32 26.19
N HIS A 359 -18.23 5.38 25.38
CA HIS A 359 -17.01 5.67 24.63
C HIS A 359 -16.47 7.04 24.93
N SER A 360 -15.27 7.05 25.49
CA SER A 360 -14.44 8.24 25.54
C SER A 360 -14.03 8.59 24.12
N ALA A 361 -14.38 9.79 23.65
CA ALA A 361 -14.06 10.29 22.32
C ALA A 361 -12.78 11.17 22.36
N PRO A 362 -11.58 10.58 22.21
CA PRO A 362 -10.37 11.35 21.99
C PRO A 362 -10.44 12.02 20.61
N ILE A 363 -10.25 13.33 20.56
CA ILE A 363 -10.28 14.10 19.32
C ILE A 363 -8.88 14.67 19.06
N PRO A 364 -8.17 14.23 18.00
CA PRO A 364 -6.89 14.81 17.63
C PRO A 364 -6.99 16.33 17.47
N ARG A 365 -6.08 17.11 18.09
CA ARG A 365 -6.12 18.58 18.01
C ARG A 365 -6.12 19.13 16.58
N LYS A 366 -5.52 18.40 15.62
CA LYS A 366 -5.57 18.76 14.18
C LYS A 366 -6.99 18.80 13.62
N ILE A 367 -7.90 17.97 14.15
CA ILE A 367 -9.33 17.96 13.79
C ILE A 367 -10.03 19.17 14.42
N LEU A 368 -9.80 19.44 15.71
CA LEU A 368 -10.39 20.59 16.40
C LEU A 368 -9.92 21.94 15.83
N ALA A 369 -8.66 22.04 15.42
CA ALA A 369 -8.13 23.23 14.76
C ALA A 369 -8.83 23.52 13.42
N ARG A 370 -9.31 22.46 12.75
CA ARG A 370 -10.05 22.58 11.48
C ARG A 370 -11.55 22.82 11.71
N TRP A 371 -12.13 22.13 12.68
CA TRP A 371 -13.54 22.22 13.05
C TRP A 371 -13.67 22.56 14.55
N PRO A 372 -13.60 23.85 14.92
CA PRO A 372 -13.73 24.27 16.32
C PRO A 372 -15.09 23.91 16.93
N SER A 373 -16.13 23.77 16.11
CA SER A 373 -17.46 23.30 16.54
C SER A 373 -17.48 21.83 16.96
N ALA A 374 -16.43 21.06 16.66
CA ALA A 374 -16.27 19.70 17.16
C ALA A 374 -15.67 19.67 18.59
N GLN A 375 -15.48 20.82 19.23
CA GLN A 375 -15.07 20.86 20.63
C GLN A 375 -16.11 20.15 21.51
N PRO A 376 -15.66 19.26 22.42
CA PRO A 376 -16.52 18.70 23.44
C PRO A 376 -17.22 19.82 24.21
N ALA A 377 -18.54 19.71 24.41
CA ALA A 377 -19.22 20.56 25.39
C ALA A 377 -18.54 20.32 26.76
N PRO A 378 -18.20 21.39 27.51
CA PRO A 378 -17.68 21.21 28.86
C PRO A 378 -18.71 20.44 29.68
N ASN A 379 -18.27 19.34 30.31
CA ASN A 379 -19.10 18.46 31.14
C ASN A 379 -20.10 19.27 31.98
N GLY A 380 -21.41 19.05 31.76
CA GLY A 380 -22.48 19.66 32.57
C GLY A 380 -23.57 20.44 31.83
N THR A 381 -23.71 20.32 30.52
CA THR A 381 -24.90 20.85 29.80
C THR A 381 -25.49 19.80 28.86
N SER A 382 -26.21 18.85 29.45
CA SER A 382 -27.27 18.09 28.79
C SER A 382 -28.43 17.94 29.75
#